data_AF-A0A7X9PK88-F1
#
_entry.id   AF-A0A7X9PK88-F1
#
_cell.length_a   1.000
_cell.length_b   1.000
_cell.length_c   1.000
_cell.angle_alpha   90.00
_cell.angle_beta   90.00
_cell.angle_gamma   90.00
#
_symmetry.space_group_name_H-M   'P 1'
#
loop_
_entity.id
_entity.type
_entity.pdbx_description
1 polymer ?
#
loop_
_entity_poly.entity_id
_entity_poly.type
_entity_poly.pdbx_seq_one_letter_code
_entity_poly.pdbx_strand_id
1 'polypeptide(L)' 'YRSAIFYFTDEQKREAELVINEMKNDKYYKGLTIQTLILEATTFYKAEEYHQNYYIKKGY' A
#
# COMPACT_ATOMS: atom_id res chain seq x y z
N TYR A 1 -7.30 -9.43 3.54
CA TYR A 1 -6.49 -8.21 3.47
C TYR A 1 -5.11 -8.56 2.91
N ARG A 2 -4.70 -7.98 1.78
CA ARG A 2 -3.35 -8.12 1.22
C ARG A 2 -2.73 -6.73 1.13
N SER A 3 -1.41 -6.64 1.24
CA SER A 3 -0.68 -5.37 1.08
C SER A 3 -0.55 -5.05 -0.41
N ALA A 4 -0.91 -3.83 -0.80
CA ALA A 4 -0.76 -3.34 -2.17
C ALA A 4 -0.58 -1.82 -2.21
N ILE A 5 0.19 -1.36 -3.19
CA ILE A 5 0.31 0.03 -3.62
C ILE A 5 -0.34 0.12 -4.99
N PHE A 6 -1.28 1.06 -5.15
CA PHE A 6 -1.98 1.31 -6.41
C PHE A 6 -1.47 2.61 -7.04
N TYR A 7 -0.73 2.52 -8.14
CA TYR A 7 -0.12 3.69 -8.80
C TYR A 7 -1.00 4.22 -9.94
N PHE A 8 -1.00 5.55 -10.13
CA PHE A 8 -1.66 6.23 -11.25
C PHE A 8 -0.69 6.72 -12.33
N THR A 9 0.60 6.80 -12.00
CA THR A 9 1.65 7.27 -12.92
C THR A 9 2.88 6.36 -12.86
N ASP A 10 3.66 6.37 -13.94
CA ASP A 10 4.92 5.63 -13.99
C ASP A 10 5.94 6.13 -12.95
N GLU A 11 5.90 7.43 -12.62
CA GLU A 11 6.72 8.00 -11.57
C GLU A 11 6.37 7.41 -10.20
N GLN A 12 5.09 7.30 -9.87
CA GLN A 12 4.64 6.66 -8.63
C GLN A 12 5.05 5.19 -8.57
N LYS A 13 4.95 4.47 -9.70
CA LYS A 13 5.43 3.09 -9.80
C LYS A 13 6.92 3.00 -9.52
N ARG A 14 7.73 3.83 -10.18
CA ARG A 14 9.20 3.86 -10.02
C ARG A 14 9.60 4.13 -8.58
N GLU A 15 8.99 5.12 -7.94
CA GLU A 15 9.27 5.46 -6.53
C GLU A 15 8.87 4.33 -5.57
N ALA A 16 7.72 3.67 -5.80
CA ALA A 16 7.31 2.52 -4.99
C ALA A 16 8.30 1.33 -5.13
N GLU A 17 8.76 1.04 -6.35
CA GLU A 17 9.75 -0.01 -6.61
C GLU A 17 11.10 0.32 -5.95
N LEU A 18 11.53 1.58 -6.00
CA LEU A 18 12.77 2.04 -5.36
C LEU A 18 12.71 1.81 -3.84
N VAL A 19 11.66 2.27 -3.16
CA VAL A 19 11.51 2.11 -1.71
C VAL A 19 11.46 0.63 -1.32
N ILE A 20 10.73 -0.22 -2.06
CA ILE A 20 10.72 -1.67 -1.79
C ILE A 20 12.13 -2.27 -1.91
N ASN A 21 12.91 -1.84 -2.91
CA ASN A 21 14.28 -2.32 -3.08
C ASN A 21 15.22 -1.82 -1.98
N GLU A 22 15.08 -0.57 -1.53
CA GLU A 22 15.80 -0.04 -0.37
C GLU A 22 15.50 -0.85 0.89
N MET A 23 14.21 -1.12 1.16
CA MET A 23 13.80 -1.93 2.31
C MET A 23 14.32 -3.37 2.24
N LYS A 24 14.36 -4.00 1.06
CA LYS A 24 14.95 -5.35 0.89
C LYS A 24 16.43 -5.39 1.26
N ASN A 25 17.15 -4.28 1.05
CA ASN A 25 18.57 -4.16 1.34
C ASN A 25 18.84 -3.65 2.77
N ASP A 26 17.81 -3.20 3.48
CA ASP A 26 17.93 -2.73 4.85
C ASP A 26 18.05 -3.92 5.83
N LYS A 27 19.02 -3.81 6.75
CA LYS A 27 19.27 -4.75 7.84
C LYS A 27 18.02 -5.04 8.69
N TYR A 28 17.11 -4.08 8.83
CA TYR A 28 15.89 -4.24 9.64
C TYR A 28 14.94 -5.29 9.05
N TYR A 29 14.97 -5.50 7.73
CA TYR A 29 14.12 -6.47 7.05
C TYR A 29 14.90 -7.72 6.60
N LYS A 30 16.14 -7.91 7.08
CA LYS A 30 16.96 -9.07 6.71
C LYS A 30 16.27 -10.38 7.08
N GLY A 31 16.14 -11.26 6.09
CA GLY A 31 15.45 -12.56 6.25
C GLY A 31 13.92 -12.50 6.12
N LEU A 32 13.36 -11.30 5.91
CA LEU A 32 11.94 -11.11 5.60
C LEU A 32 11.74 -10.92 4.11
N THR A 33 10.59 -11.35 3.61
CA THR A 33 10.17 -11.11 2.23
C THR A 33 9.10 -10.03 2.20
N ILE A 34 9.36 -8.93 1.48
CA ILE A 34 8.37 -7.88 1.26
C ILE A 34 7.34 -8.40 0.24
N GLN A 35 6.11 -8.61 0.69
CA GLN A 35 5.01 -9.16 -0.11
C GLN A 35 4.07 -8.08 -0.70
N THR A 36 4.38 -6.79 -0.49
CA THR A 36 3.57 -5.68 -1.00
C THR A 36 3.55 -5.70 -2.53
N LEU A 37 2.36 -5.77 -3.11
CA LEU A 37 2.17 -5.72 -4.55
C LEU A 37 2.20 -4.27 -5.05
N ILE A 38 2.77 -4.04 -6.23
CA ILE A 38 2.67 -2.75 -6.93
C ILE A 38 1.79 -2.99 -8.14
N LEU A 39 0.59 -2.39 -8.13
CA LEU A 39 -0.46 -2.61 -9.12
C LEU A 39 -0.88 -1.27 -9.72
N GLU A 40 -1.28 -1.28 -10.98
CA GLU A 40 -1.92 -0.11 -11.58
C GLU A 40 -3.25 0.15 -10.88
N ALA A 41 -3.55 1.41 -10.61
CA ALA A 41 -4.79 1.82 -9.98
C ALA A 41 -5.96 1.54 -10.93
N THR A 42 -6.88 0.67 -10.49
CA THR A 42 -8.15 0.43 -11.17
C THR A 42 -9.27 1.25 -10.53
N THR A 43 -10.51 1.04 -10.97
CA THR A 43 -11.69 1.65 -10.34
C THR A 43 -11.71 1.39 -8.84
N PHE A 44 -11.71 2.47 -8.05
CA PHE A 44 -11.90 2.41 -6.60
C PHE A 44 -13.40 2.51 -6.29
N TYR A 45 -13.98 1.42 -5.83
CA TYR A 45 -15.37 1.40 -5.37
C TYR A 45 -15.42 1.90 -3.93
N LYS A 46 -16.03 3.07 -3.74
CA LYS A 46 -16.21 3.65 -2.41
C LYS A 46 -17.02 2.68 -1.54
N ALA A 47 -16.48 2.31 -0.37
CA ALA A 47 -17.19 1.53 0.63
C ALA A 47 -18.40 2.29 1.20
N GLU A 48 -19.36 1.57 1.77
CA GLU A 48 -20.58 2.11 2.37
C GLU A 48 -20.29 3.22 3.39
N GLU A 49 -21.22 4.17 3.55
CA GLU A 49 -21.04 5.34 4.42
C GLU A 49 -20.77 4.97 5.89
N TYR A 50 -21.26 3.82 6.33
CA TYR A 50 -20.95 3.26 7.65
C TYR A 50 -19.43 3.00 7.85
N HIS A 51 -18.72 2.59 6.81
CA HIS A 51 -17.27 2.32 6.85
C HIS A 51 -16.42 3.58 6.78
N GLN A 52 -16.97 4.67 6.24
CA GLN A 52 -16.26 5.94 6.13
C GLN A 52 -16.01 6.54 7.51
N ASN A 53 -14.76 6.92 7.80
CA ASN A 53 -14.35 7.47 9.09
C ASN A 53 -14.78 6.60 10.28
N TYR A 54 -14.80 5.27 10.11
CA TYR A 54 -15.34 4.33 11.10
C TYR A 54 -14.74 4.52 12.50
N TYR A 55 -13.41 4.61 12.62
CA TYR A 55 -12.73 4.83 13.91
C TYR A 55 -13.10 6.16 14.57
N ILE A 56 -13.30 7.23 13.79
CA ILE A 56 -13.75 8.53 14.30
C ILE A 56 -15.20 8.44 14.80
N LYS A 57 -16.06 7.72 14.07
CA LYS A 57 -17.50 7.57 14.41
C LYS A 57 -17.75 6.64 15.61
N LYS A 58 -16.90 5.63 15.83
CA LYS A 58 -17.12 4.59 16.85
C LYS A 58 -16.26 4.74 18.11
N GLY A 59 -15.25 5.60 18.10
CA GLY A 59 -14.30 5.72 19.20
C GLY A 59 -13.33 4.53 19.23
N TYR A 60 -12.18 4.74 19.85
CA TYR A 60 -11.21 3.70 20.17
C TYR A 60 -11.47 3.14 21.56
#